data_AF-A0A522UZB3-F1
#
_entry.id   AF-A0A522UZB3-F1
#
_cell.length_a   1.000
_cell.length_b   1.000
_cell.length_c   1.000
_cell.angle_alpha   90.00
_cell.angle_beta   90.00
_cell.angle_gamma   90.00
#
_symmetry.space_group_name_H-M   'P 1'
#
loop_
_entity.id
_entity.type
_entity.pdbx_description
1 polymer ?
#
loop_
_entity_poly.entity_id
_entity_poly.type
_entity_poly.pdbx_seq_one_letter_code
_entity_poly.pdbx_strand_id
1 'polypeptide(L)'
;MKSEDYKKELLTIFFAKRKMITEVTLFVFICAVLIAFFWPPTYGAYGSVLVKVKKPAKSPESVEETSTRHESITKEDLASEMTMLVSPDVIQKTINYLKEQGKYEAKKERVPVIDDIKESLDFIKSKLSQALSGGKEKLNKEVYRMKESIKTEMVPASNVIEVTFLHSDEKFAVRFLDALFKQYITYRMEIYYPEDAKKFFTDQKGDLGGELEDKRKDWIDVVEKHKIADPLKEIENNLLVKKELETQLNNLSTVAIEKKHYIEYLDKALANKDLQFFSFIDKLSINNLSASLQQVYIEYGKVLRSYKPASDKAKPVEKHLSEALSLLRAEVQSYRDSLYKDFEATNKKIAYIKNTINEINDRNVELQKQNINTQKISIEMNLLKHTYETFSKRKDEAVHGALSPTDSYLNILRRPFPSDGPIFPKKRIVIPLGLIIGFIMGCSLAFMMEYLDHTFKKISDVERMMGLSVIFSIPDFQEPAKKKKTSIATVGATVLALSSICLLAGSFIYYEPDVSLLRIEAEKTVSLITAEAKKYFYSRNVEEPLVVREKEPTPQAPNAQTENSIPTYSSLIGASGQQQPDDPDLKNQ
;
A
#
# COMPACT_ATOMS: atom_id res chain seq x y z
N MET A 1 -62.48 -15.01 -20.67
CA MET A 1 -62.28 -14.13 -19.49
C MET A 1 -62.68 -12.72 -19.89
N LYS A 2 -63.67 -12.10 -19.24
CA LYS A 2 -63.99 -10.67 -19.46
C LYS A 2 -63.08 -9.83 -18.55
N SER A 3 -62.43 -8.81 -19.11
CA SER A 3 -61.44 -7.94 -18.44
C SER A 3 -62.05 -6.68 -17.80
N GLU A 4 -63.36 -6.70 -17.57
CA GLU A 4 -64.13 -5.70 -16.83
C GLU A 4 -64.65 -6.44 -15.60
N ASP A 5 -64.26 -6.12 -14.35
CA ASP A 5 -64.45 -4.79 -13.78
C ASP A 5 -63.52 -4.50 -12.58
N TYR A 6 -62.26 -4.97 -12.62
CA TYR A 6 -61.32 -4.90 -11.47
C TYR A 6 -61.22 -3.52 -10.80
N LYS A 7 -61.33 -2.43 -11.56
CA LYS A 7 -61.37 -1.06 -11.01
C LYS A 7 -62.58 -0.81 -10.12
N LYS A 8 -63.78 -1.27 -10.52
CA LYS A 8 -65.00 -1.15 -9.71
C LYS A 8 -64.95 -2.08 -8.51
N GLU A 9 -64.33 -3.24 -8.63
CA GLU A 9 -64.11 -4.16 -7.51
C GLU A 9 -63.18 -3.53 -6.44
N LEU A 10 -62.00 -3.04 -6.84
CA LEU A 10 -61.09 -2.29 -5.97
C LEU A 10 -61.78 -1.09 -5.28
N LEU A 11 -62.57 -0.32 -6.03
CA LEU A 11 -63.36 0.80 -5.49
C LEU A 11 -64.44 0.34 -4.51
N THR A 12 -65.13 -0.77 -4.80
CA THR A 12 -66.17 -1.32 -3.91
C THR A 12 -65.58 -1.74 -2.57
N ILE A 13 -64.44 -2.43 -2.60
CA ILE A 13 -63.71 -2.86 -1.38
C ILE A 13 -63.23 -1.64 -0.59
N PHE A 14 -62.66 -0.64 -1.27
CA PHE A 14 -62.24 0.62 -0.66
C PHE A 14 -63.39 1.33 0.06
N PHE A 15 -64.57 1.46 -0.57
CA PHE A 15 -65.74 2.09 0.06
C PHE A 15 -66.35 1.23 1.18
N ALA A 16 -66.37 -0.10 1.03
CA ALA A 16 -66.91 -1.02 2.04
C ALA A 16 -66.07 -1.01 3.33
N LYS A 17 -64.73 -1.07 3.22
CA LYS A 17 -63.81 -1.13 4.35
C LYS A 17 -63.23 0.25 4.74
N ARG A 18 -63.77 1.36 4.23
CA ARG A 18 -63.25 2.73 4.44
C ARG A 18 -62.91 3.10 5.89
N LYS A 19 -63.68 2.60 6.87
CA LYS A 19 -63.42 2.84 8.30
C LYS A 19 -62.09 2.21 8.75
N MET A 20 -61.90 0.93 8.41
CA MET A 20 -60.66 0.19 8.70
C MET A 20 -59.45 0.85 8.03
N ILE A 21 -59.59 1.27 6.76
CA ILE A 21 -58.52 1.99 6.04
C ILE A 21 -58.16 3.28 6.78
N THR A 22 -59.15 4.08 7.20
CA THR A 22 -58.89 5.32 7.96
C THR A 22 -58.33 5.08 9.36
N GLU A 23 -58.75 4.03 10.06
CA GLU A 23 -58.26 3.68 11.40
C GLU A 23 -56.78 3.24 11.35
N VAL A 24 -56.41 2.36 10.41
CA VAL A 24 -55.02 1.94 10.20
C VAL A 24 -54.14 3.10 9.74
N THR A 25 -54.64 3.92 8.80
CA THR A 25 -53.91 5.12 8.33
C THR A 25 -53.64 6.09 9.48
N LEU A 26 -54.66 6.36 10.31
CA LEU A 26 -54.55 7.25 11.46
C LEU A 26 -53.57 6.70 12.51
N PHE A 27 -53.62 5.40 12.80
CA PHE A 27 -52.70 4.75 13.73
C PHE A 27 -51.24 4.88 13.27
N VAL A 28 -50.92 4.50 12.03
CA VAL A 28 -49.56 4.62 11.47
C VAL A 28 -49.11 6.07 11.41
N PHE A 29 -50.01 7.00 11.08
CA PHE A 29 -49.71 8.44 11.08
C PHE A 29 -49.39 8.97 12.49
N ILE A 30 -50.17 8.59 13.51
CA ILE A 30 -49.89 8.95 14.91
C ILE A 30 -48.53 8.41 15.34
N CYS A 31 -48.21 7.15 15.04
CA CYS A 31 -46.89 6.57 15.32
C CYS A 31 -45.75 7.33 14.62
N ALA A 32 -45.93 7.72 13.34
CA ALA A 32 -44.94 8.52 12.62
C ALA A 32 -44.76 9.92 13.21
N VAL A 33 -45.83 10.57 13.70
CA VAL A 33 -45.77 11.85 14.42
C VAL A 33 -45.06 11.68 15.77
N LEU A 34 -45.36 10.62 16.53
CA LEU A 34 -44.68 10.33 17.79
C LEU A 34 -43.17 10.12 17.57
N ILE A 35 -42.78 9.32 16.57
CA ILE A 35 -41.35 9.16 16.20
C ILE A 35 -40.74 10.51 15.79
N ALA A 36 -41.43 11.31 14.97
CA ALA A 36 -40.91 12.60 14.52
C ALA A 36 -40.71 13.65 15.63
N PHE A 37 -41.35 13.50 16.80
CA PHE A 37 -41.24 14.45 17.91
C PHE A 37 -40.52 13.93 19.15
N PHE A 38 -40.62 12.63 19.45
CA PHE A 38 -40.07 12.02 20.67
C PHE A 38 -38.80 11.20 20.44
N TRP A 39 -38.46 10.86 19.20
CA TRP A 39 -37.18 10.17 18.93
C TRP A 39 -36.00 11.14 19.16
N PRO A 40 -34.93 10.71 19.86
CA PRO A 40 -33.78 11.57 20.12
C PRO A 40 -33.16 12.08 18.82
N PRO A 41 -32.89 13.40 18.69
CA PRO A 41 -32.28 13.94 17.48
C PRO A 41 -30.83 13.45 17.35
N THR A 42 -30.48 12.94 16.17
CA THR A 42 -29.11 12.61 15.80
C THR A 42 -28.59 13.67 14.85
N TYR A 43 -27.49 14.34 15.23
CA TYR A 43 -26.76 15.32 14.44
C TYR A 43 -25.58 14.66 13.74
N GLY A 44 -25.12 15.26 12.65
CA GLY A 44 -23.88 14.86 11.99
C GLY A 44 -22.81 15.94 12.12
N ALA A 45 -21.56 15.53 12.30
CA ALA A 45 -20.41 16.33 11.92
C ALA A 45 -19.84 15.79 10.62
N TYR A 46 -19.54 16.70 9.69
CA TYR A 46 -18.96 16.38 8.38
C TYR A 46 -17.56 16.98 8.29
N GLY A 47 -16.60 16.22 7.77
CA GLY A 47 -15.26 16.68 7.47
C GLY A 47 -14.69 15.93 6.27
N SER A 48 -13.65 16.48 5.64
CA SER A 48 -13.00 15.80 4.51
C SER A 48 -11.49 15.92 4.56
N VAL A 49 -10.85 14.83 4.15
CA VAL A 49 -9.41 14.61 4.21
C VAL A 49 -8.90 14.33 2.81
N LEU A 50 -7.94 15.13 2.34
CA LEU A 50 -7.25 14.94 1.07
C LEU A 50 -6.02 14.06 1.31
N VAL A 51 -5.98 12.91 0.66
CA VAL A 51 -4.80 12.05 0.55
C VAL A 51 -3.97 12.52 -0.65
N LYS A 52 -2.69 12.83 -0.45
CA LYS A 52 -1.75 13.17 -1.51
C LYS A 52 -0.86 11.96 -1.83
N VAL A 53 -0.41 11.91 -3.09
CA VAL A 53 0.41 10.82 -3.63
C VAL A 53 1.62 10.57 -2.72
N LYS A 54 1.82 9.29 -2.38
CA LYS A 54 3.01 8.79 -1.72
C LYS A 54 4.22 9.09 -2.62
N LYS A 55 5.14 9.96 -2.19
CA LYS A 55 6.50 9.92 -2.76
C LYS A 55 7.00 8.49 -2.52
N PRO A 56 7.42 7.74 -3.54
CA PRO A 56 7.65 6.31 -3.41
C PRO A 56 8.61 6.07 -2.25
N ALA A 57 8.21 5.18 -1.34
CA ALA A 57 9.03 4.79 -0.20
C ALA A 57 10.18 3.92 -0.75
N LYS A 58 11.20 4.59 -1.32
CA LYS A 58 12.46 3.97 -1.72
C LYS A 58 12.97 3.17 -0.53
N SER A 59 13.20 1.88 -0.74
CA SER A 59 13.75 0.98 0.28
C SER A 59 15.02 1.61 0.90
N PRO A 60 15.33 1.37 2.18
CA PRO A 60 16.62 1.75 2.76
C PRO A 60 17.82 1.27 1.93
N GLU A 61 17.67 0.14 1.23
CA GLU A 61 18.70 -0.48 0.38
C GLU A 61 18.73 0.05 -1.06
N SER A 62 17.69 0.73 -1.55
CA SER A 62 17.63 1.19 -2.94
C SER A 62 18.39 2.51 -3.11
N VAL A 63 19.69 2.40 -3.40
CA VAL A 63 20.61 3.52 -3.69
C VAL A 63 20.30 4.20 -5.03
N GLU A 64 19.59 3.52 -5.95
CA GLU A 64 19.38 4.02 -7.31
C GLU A 64 18.46 5.25 -7.40
N GLU A 65 18.81 6.15 -8.31
CA GLU A 65 17.92 7.16 -8.88
C GLU A 65 16.90 6.54 -9.85
N THR A 66 16.15 5.53 -9.39
CA THR A 66 14.97 5.06 -10.12
C THR A 66 14.05 6.25 -10.37
N SER A 67 13.69 6.46 -11.64
CA SER A 67 12.91 7.61 -12.08
C SER A 67 11.60 7.72 -11.29
N THR A 68 11.29 8.92 -10.81
CA THR A 68 10.11 9.18 -9.98
C THR A 68 8.83 9.14 -10.81
N ARG A 69 8.44 7.94 -11.27
CA ARG A 69 7.08 7.65 -11.71
C ARG A 69 6.15 8.10 -10.59
N HIS A 70 5.32 9.09 -10.89
CA HIS A 70 4.23 9.47 -10.01
C HIS A 70 3.17 8.38 -10.15
N GLU A 71 3.21 7.40 -9.24
CA GLU A 71 2.11 6.46 -9.08
C GLU A 71 0.87 7.25 -8.67
N SER A 72 -0.19 7.18 -9.47
CA SER A 72 -1.48 7.73 -9.09
C SER A 72 -2.03 6.94 -7.90
N ILE A 73 -2.59 7.65 -6.90
CA ILE A 73 -3.31 7.00 -5.79
C ILE A 73 -4.34 6.02 -6.34
N THR A 74 -4.28 4.79 -5.87
CA THR A 74 -5.22 3.73 -6.23
C THR A 74 -6.47 3.79 -5.34
N LYS A 75 -7.54 3.06 -5.70
CA LYS A 75 -8.73 2.98 -4.83
C LYS A 75 -8.43 2.16 -3.57
N GLU A 76 -7.50 1.23 -3.71
CA GLU A 76 -6.97 0.33 -2.69
C GLU A 76 -6.18 1.12 -1.63
N ASP A 77 -5.41 2.13 -2.04
CA ASP A 77 -4.75 3.07 -1.12
C ASP A 77 -5.78 3.88 -0.30
N LEU A 78 -6.81 4.44 -0.96
CA LEU A 78 -7.86 5.21 -0.28
C LEU A 78 -8.65 4.33 0.70
N ALA A 79 -8.99 3.09 0.32
CA ALA A 79 -9.65 2.13 1.19
C ALA A 79 -8.77 1.74 2.41
N SER A 80 -7.45 1.68 2.22
CA SER A 80 -6.49 1.43 3.31
C SER A 80 -6.44 2.60 4.30
N GLU A 81 -6.38 3.84 3.79
CA GLU A 81 -6.39 5.06 4.61
C GLU A 81 -7.73 5.24 5.36
N MET A 82 -8.87 4.92 4.72
CA MET A 82 -10.19 4.86 5.39
C MET A 82 -10.20 3.85 6.53
N THR A 83 -9.67 2.65 6.28
CA THR A 83 -9.60 1.57 7.29
C THR A 83 -8.73 1.97 8.48
N MET A 84 -7.63 2.68 8.23
CA MET A 84 -6.75 3.20 9.28
C MET A 84 -7.39 4.36 10.07
N LEU A 85 -8.10 5.27 9.39
CA LEU A 85 -8.83 6.38 10.03
C LEU A 85 -9.93 5.88 10.99
N VAL A 86 -10.62 4.80 10.63
CA VAL A 86 -11.70 4.17 11.42
C VAL A 86 -11.20 2.95 12.23
N SER A 87 -9.89 2.85 12.43
CA SER A 87 -9.29 1.77 13.22
C SER A 87 -9.64 1.89 14.72
N PRO A 88 -9.77 0.76 15.45
CA PRO A 88 -10.05 0.77 16.88
C PRO A 88 -9.02 1.60 17.67
N ASP A 89 -7.75 1.55 17.29
CA ASP A 89 -6.65 2.25 17.95
C ASP A 89 -6.75 3.77 17.80
N VAL A 90 -7.07 4.27 16.59
CA VAL A 90 -7.29 5.72 16.36
C VAL A 90 -8.49 6.21 17.15
N ILE A 91 -9.59 5.45 17.18
CA ILE A 91 -10.79 5.79 17.96
C ILE A 91 -10.47 5.78 19.46
N GLN A 92 -9.73 4.79 19.95
CA GLN A 92 -9.31 4.71 21.35
C GLN A 92 -8.39 5.87 21.75
N LYS A 93 -7.39 6.21 20.92
CA LYS A 93 -6.52 7.38 21.12
C LYS A 93 -7.33 8.69 21.11
N THR A 94 -8.36 8.80 20.26
CA THR A 94 -9.29 9.94 20.20
C THR A 94 -10.12 10.08 21.47
N ILE A 95 -10.71 8.99 21.96
CA ILE A 95 -11.47 8.97 23.21
C ILE A 95 -10.56 9.36 24.39
N ASN A 96 -9.34 8.81 24.47
CA ASN A 96 -8.38 9.12 25.53
C ASN A 96 -7.97 10.60 25.50
N TYR A 97 -7.59 11.13 24.34
CA TYR A 97 -7.26 12.55 24.15
C TYR A 97 -8.40 13.48 24.56
N LEU A 98 -9.66 13.13 24.27
CA LEU A 98 -10.82 13.94 24.70
C LEU A 98 -11.10 13.82 26.21
N LYS A 99 -10.84 12.66 26.82
CA LYS A 99 -10.91 12.45 28.29
C LYS A 99 -9.86 13.28 29.02
N GLU A 100 -8.60 13.23 28.58
CA GLU A 100 -7.50 14.04 29.12
C GLU A 100 -7.77 15.54 29.03
N GLN A 101 -8.41 15.99 27.95
CA GLN A 101 -8.78 17.39 27.73
C GLN A 101 -10.03 17.83 28.53
N GLY A 102 -10.65 16.96 29.32
CA GLY A 102 -11.91 17.24 30.02
C GLY A 102 -13.10 17.50 29.09
N LYS A 103 -13.00 17.10 27.82
CA LYS A 103 -14.00 17.34 26.76
C LYS A 103 -14.86 16.11 26.45
N TYR A 104 -14.63 15.01 27.17
CA TYR A 104 -15.41 13.78 27.12
C TYR A 104 -16.07 13.49 28.46
N GLU A 105 -17.38 13.67 28.54
CA GLU A 105 -18.17 13.15 29.66
C GLU A 105 -18.70 11.77 29.28
N ALA A 106 -18.11 10.72 29.86
CA ALA A 106 -18.67 9.38 29.75
C ALA A 106 -20.07 9.38 30.39
N LYS A 107 -21.11 9.30 29.56
CA LYS A 107 -22.51 9.33 30.00
C LYS A 107 -22.76 8.11 30.89
N LYS A 108 -22.64 8.28 32.21
CA LYS A 108 -22.89 7.22 33.20
C LYS A 108 -24.27 6.62 32.94
N GLU A 109 -24.30 5.35 32.57
CA GLU A 109 -25.53 4.57 32.49
C GLU A 109 -26.18 4.60 33.87
N ARG A 110 -27.23 5.42 34.02
CA ARG A 110 -28.12 5.34 35.16
C ARG A 110 -28.95 4.08 34.98
N VAL A 111 -28.42 2.96 35.46
CA VAL A 111 -29.26 1.81 35.83
C VAL A 111 -30.32 2.35 36.79
N PRO A 112 -31.62 2.19 36.51
CA PRO A 112 -32.66 2.56 37.46
C PRO A 112 -32.61 1.56 38.61
N VAL A 113 -31.84 1.91 39.65
CA VAL A 113 -31.79 1.14 40.90
C VAL A 113 -33.12 1.33 41.60
N ILE A 114 -33.91 0.25 41.65
CA ILE A 114 -35.04 0.12 42.57
C ILE A 114 -34.44 0.14 43.98
N ASP A 115 -34.85 1.10 44.81
CA ASP A 115 -34.10 1.49 46.03
C ASP A 115 -34.07 0.43 47.16
N ASP A 116 -34.87 -0.64 47.04
CA ASP A 116 -35.05 -1.68 48.07
C ASP A 116 -34.01 -2.82 48.07
N ILE A 117 -33.00 -2.80 47.19
CA ILE A 117 -31.94 -3.84 47.13
C ILE A 117 -30.56 -3.25 47.49
N LYS A 118 -30.47 -2.55 48.62
CA LYS A 118 -29.22 -1.97 49.14
C LYS A 118 -28.44 -2.90 50.08
N GLU A 119 -29.11 -3.67 50.95
CA GLU A 119 -28.41 -4.46 51.98
C GLU A 119 -27.75 -5.76 51.45
N SER A 120 -28.26 -6.36 50.37
CA SER A 120 -27.69 -7.57 49.78
C SER A 120 -26.56 -7.30 48.77
N LEU A 121 -26.37 -6.06 48.33
CA LEU A 121 -25.45 -5.72 47.24
C LEU A 121 -24.00 -5.53 47.67
N ASP A 122 -23.73 -5.13 48.92
CA ASP A 122 -22.36 -4.88 49.38
C ASP A 122 -21.57 -6.17 49.67
N PHE A 123 -22.25 -7.26 50.04
CA PHE A 123 -21.65 -8.61 50.11
C PHE A 123 -21.25 -9.14 48.73
N ILE A 124 -21.99 -8.77 47.68
CA ILE A 124 -21.66 -9.14 46.29
C ILE A 124 -20.57 -8.24 45.74
N LYS A 125 -20.62 -6.92 45.96
CA LYS A 125 -19.58 -5.96 45.53
C LYS A 125 -18.17 -6.35 45.96
N SER A 126 -17.99 -6.76 47.23
CA SER A 126 -16.66 -7.08 47.77
C SER A 126 -16.01 -8.30 47.11
N LYS A 127 -16.80 -9.30 46.69
CA LYS A 127 -16.30 -10.43 45.87
C LYS A 127 -16.24 -10.13 44.38
N LEU A 128 -17.17 -9.32 43.86
CA LEU A 128 -17.25 -9.01 42.43
C LEU A 128 -16.15 -8.02 41.99
N SER A 129 -15.73 -7.08 42.85
CA SER A 129 -14.61 -6.17 42.56
C SER A 129 -13.27 -6.88 42.41
N GLN A 130 -13.10 -8.04 43.04
CA GLN A 130 -11.89 -8.85 42.93
C GLN A 130 -11.89 -9.76 41.67
N ALA A 131 -13.06 -10.04 41.10
CA ALA A 131 -13.20 -10.73 39.80
C ALA A 131 -13.24 -9.75 38.61
N LEU A 132 -13.59 -8.48 38.83
CA LEU A 132 -13.68 -7.43 37.80
C LEU A 132 -12.39 -6.61 37.64
N SER A 133 -11.21 -7.22 37.81
CA SER A 133 -9.93 -6.69 37.32
C SER A 133 -9.82 -6.77 35.79
N GLY A 134 -10.85 -6.27 35.10
CA GLY A 134 -11.11 -6.41 33.66
C GLY A 134 -11.29 -5.06 32.96
N GLY A 135 -10.45 -4.07 33.30
CA GLY A 135 -10.55 -2.70 32.74
C GLY A 135 -10.43 -2.59 31.22
N LYS A 136 -9.99 -3.65 30.52
CA LYS A 136 -9.89 -3.71 29.06
C LYS A 136 -11.23 -3.99 28.36
N GLU A 137 -12.19 -4.64 29.00
CA GLU A 137 -13.40 -5.15 28.31
C GLU A 137 -14.45 -4.06 28.06
N LYS A 138 -14.55 -3.06 28.96
CA LYS A 138 -15.44 -1.89 28.77
C LYS A 138 -14.92 -0.91 27.70
N LEU A 139 -13.60 -0.80 27.52
CA LEU A 139 -13.00 0.09 26.52
C LEU A 139 -13.43 -0.30 25.09
N ASN A 140 -13.38 -1.59 24.77
CA ASN A 140 -13.78 -2.10 23.46
C ASN A 140 -15.23 -1.72 23.11
N LYS A 141 -16.19 -1.88 24.03
CA LYS A 141 -17.61 -1.57 23.76
C LYS A 141 -17.83 -0.08 23.43
N GLU A 142 -17.11 0.83 24.09
CA GLU A 142 -17.16 2.27 23.81
C GLU A 142 -16.58 2.59 22.42
N VAL A 143 -15.44 1.97 22.07
CA VAL A 143 -14.79 2.10 20.76
C VAL A 143 -15.68 1.58 19.62
N TYR A 144 -16.29 0.39 19.75
CA TYR A 144 -17.17 -0.16 18.71
C TYR A 144 -18.40 0.70 18.45
N ARG A 145 -19.06 1.24 19.50
CA ARG A 145 -20.21 2.16 19.33
C ARG A 145 -19.83 3.46 18.63
N MET A 146 -18.64 4.01 18.93
CA MET A 146 -18.13 5.17 18.21
C MET A 146 -17.78 4.82 16.76
N LYS A 147 -17.22 3.63 16.51
CA LYS A 147 -16.90 3.12 15.17
C LYS A 147 -18.14 3.02 14.27
N GLU A 148 -19.22 2.39 14.76
CA GLU A 148 -20.50 2.28 14.05
C GLU A 148 -21.15 3.63 13.75
N SER A 149 -20.83 4.64 14.56
CA SER A 149 -21.31 6.02 14.40
C SER A 149 -20.47 6.84 13.40
N ILE A 150 -19.34 6.31 12.92
CA ILE A 150 -18.50 6.92 11.88
C ILE A 150 -18.83 6.28 10.52
N LYS A 151 -19.11 7.10 9.52
CA LYS A 151 -19.22 6.70 8.11
C LYS A 151 -18.11 7.35 7.31
N THR A 152 -17.48 6.59 6.42
CA THR A 152 -16.46 7.07 5.50
C THR A 152 -16.83 6.73 4.08
N GLU A 153 -16.72 7.70 3.17
CA GLU A 153 -17.08 7.56 1.76
C GLU A 153 -15.96 8.14 0.88
N MET A 154 -15.64 7.48 -0.24
CA MET A 154 -14.68 7.98 -1.22
C MET A 154 -15.38 8.91 -2.21
N VAL A 155 -14.87 10.12 -2.41
CA VAL A 155 -15.38 11.03 -3.43
C VAL A 155 -14.99 10.50 -4.82
N PRO A 156 -15.93 10.22 -5.73
CA PRO A 156 -15.60 9.70 -7.06
C PRO A 156 -14.65 10.62 -7.83
N ALA A 157 -13.67 10.01 -8.53
CA ALA A 157 -12.63 10.70 -9.30
C ALA A 157 -11.80 11.73 -8.49
N SER A 158 -11.65 11.53 -7.18
CA SER A 158 -10.90 12.41 -6.28
C SER A 158 -10.17 11.62 -5.19
N ASN A 159 -9.07 12.15 -4.68
CA ASN A 159 -8.30 11.56 -3.58
C ASN A 159 -8.81 12.03 -2.20
N VAL A 160 -10.13 12.25 -2.10
CA VAL A 160 -10.77 12.83 -0.92
C VAL A 160 -11.63 11.77 -0.24
N ILE A 161 -11.37 11.60 1.05
CA ILE A 161 -12.19 10.78 1.95
C ILE A 161 -13.12 11.75 2.70
N GLU A 162 -14.42 11.58 2.53
CA GLU A 162 -15.42 12.26 3.36
C GLU A 162 -15.71 11.40 4.60
N VAL A 163 -15.77 12.06 5.75
CA VAL A 163 -16.00 11.43 7.05
C VAL A 163 -17.18 12.11 7.72
N THR A 164 -18.20 11.31 8.04
CA THR A 164 -19.39 11.75 8.77
C THR A 164 -19.43 11.04 10.12
N PHE A 165 -19.54 11.80 11.21
CA PHE A 165 -19.73 11.23 12.55
C PHE A 165 -21.12 11.61 13.10
N LEU A 166 -21.89 10.60 13.52
CA LEU A 166 -23.27 10.74 13.99
C LEU A 166 -23.33 10.73 15.52
N HIS A 167 -23.92 11.76 16.13
CA HIS A 167 -24.03 11.83 17.60
C HIS A 167 -25.24 12.65 18.07
N SER A 168 -25.70 12.44 19.30
CA SER A 168 -26.85 13.16 19.88
C SER A 168 -26.52 14.60 20.32
N ASP A 169 -25.24 14.93 20.52
CA ASP A 169 -24.75 16.31 20.73
C ASP A 169 -23.95 16.75 19.51
N GLU A 170 -24.47 17.77 18.82
CA GLU A 170 -23.88 18.49 17.70
C GLU A 170 -22.46 19.01 18.00
N LYS A 171 -22.26 19.63 19.17
CA LYS A 171 -20.96 20.20 19.55
C LYS A 171 -19.96 19.08 19.85
N PHE A 172 -20.41 17.99 20.46
CA PHE A 172 -19.56 16.82 20.64
C PHE A 172 -19.18 16.19 19.30
N ALA A 173 -20.12 16.07 18.34
CA ALA A 173 -19.85 15.49 17.04
C ALA A 173 -18.67 16.18 16.32
N VAL A 174 -18.70 17.52 16.29
CA VAL A 174 -17.65 18.34 15.68
C VAL A 174 -16.31 18.20 16.42
N ARG A 175 -16.33 18.30 17.75
CA ARG A 175 -15.12 18.13 18.60
C ARG A 175 -14.49 16.74 18.47
N PHE A 176 -15.32 15.71 18.38
CA PHE A 176 -14.87 14.33 18.23
C PHE A 176 -14.23 14.11 16.87
N LEU A 177 -14.86 14.57 15.78
CA LEU A 177 -14.31 14.42 14.44
C LEU A 177 -13.00 15.21 14.24
N ASP A 178 -12.86 16.38 14.86
CA ASP A 178 -11.62 17.18 14.82
C ASP A 178 -10.48 16.49 15.59
N ALA A 179 -10.79 15.94 16.76
CA ALA A 179 -9.86 15.10 17.51
C ALA A 179 -9.50 13.81 16.76
N LEU A 180 -10.46 13.18 16.06
CA LEU A 180 -10.25 11.98 15.25
C LEU A 180 -9.24 12.26 14.13
N PHE A 181 -9.41 13.36 13.39
CA PHE A 181 -8.45 13.75 12.34
C PHE A 181 -7.05 14.01 12.92
N LYS A 182 -6.95 14.67 14.08
CA LYS A 182 -5.67 14.92 14.75
C LYS A 182 -4.98 13.61 15.18
N GLN A 183 -5.72 12.69 15.80
CA GLN A 183 -5.17 11.41 16.27
C GLN A 183 -4.88 10.44 15.13
N TYR A 184 -5.67 10.47 14.05
CA TYR A 184 -5.39 9.74 12.82
C TYR A 184 -4.05 10.17 12.21
N ILE A 185 -3.79 11.48 12.09
CA ILE A 185 -2.48 11.99 11.63
C ILE A 185 -1.36 11.49 12.55
N THR A 186 -1.53 11.56 13.88
CA THR A 186 -0.53 11.09 14.85
C THR A 186 -0.25 9.59 14.74
N TYR A 187 -1.29 8.75 14.60
CA TYR A 187 -1.17 7.30 14.46
C TYR A 187 -0.56 6.89 13.11
N ARG A 188 -0.95 7.57 12.03
CA ARG A 188 -0.34 7.41 10.70
C ARG A 188 1.16 7.67 10.74
N MET A 189 1.58 8.69 11.51
CA MET A 189 2.99 9.01 11.69
C MET A 189 3.77 7.94 12.46
N GLU A 190 3.18 7.35 13.49
CA GLU A 190 3.75 6.26 14.29
C GLU A 190 3.95 4.98 13.45
N ILE A 191 3.01 4.65 12.56
CA ILE A 191 3.11 3.49 11.65
C ILE A 191 4.20 3.68 10.59
N TYR A 192 4.24 4.83 9.91
CA TYR A 192 5.17 5.03 8.80
C TYR A 192 6.57 5.47 9.23
N TYR A 193 6.72 6.02 10.45
CA TYR A 193 7.98 6.54 10.97
C TYR A 193 8.18 6.16 12.45
N PRO A 194 8.30 4.85 12.76
CA PRO A 194 8.48 4.37 14.12
C PRO A 194 9.77 4.92 14.75
N GLU A 195 9.78 5.09 16.07
CA GLU A 195 10.94 5.60 16.81
C GLU A 195 12.19 4.73 16.62
N ASP A 196 12.03 3.40 16.50
CA ASP A 196 13.13 2.49 16.20
C ASP A 196 13.83 2.80 14.88
N ALA A 197 13.09 3.24 13.86
CA ALA A 197 13.69 3.67 12.58
C ALA A 197 14.43 5.00 12.72
N LYS A 198 13.90 5.96 13.50
CA LYS A 198 14.60 7.22 13.79
C LYS A 198 15.90 6.97 14.56
N LYS A 199 15.87 6.06 15.52
CA LYS A 199 17.06 5.62 16.26
C LYS A 199 18.06 4.94 15.33
N PHE A 200 17.64 3.96 14.53
CA PHE A 200 18.47 3.29 13.55
C PHE A 200 19.20 4.28 12.60
N PHE A 201 18.48 5.23 12.01
CA PHE A 201 19.11 6.25 11.14
C PHE A 201 20.00 7.24 11.90
N THR A 202 19.85 7.37 13.22
CA THR A 202 20.72 8.21 14.06
C THR A 202 22.00 7.49 14.42
N ASP A 203 21.88 6.23 14.89
CA ASP A 203 23.02 5.38 15.26
C ASP A 203 23.90 5.13 14.03
N GLN A 204 23.32 4.69 12.90
CA GLN A 204 24.06 4.46 11.65
C GLN A 204 24.71 5.73 11.07
N LYS A 205 24.11 6.91 11.28
CA LYS A 205 24.74 8.19 10.90
C LYS A 205 25.97 8.47 11.77
N GLY A 206 25.93 8.11 13.05
CA GLY A 206 27.06 8.21 13.96
C GLY A 206 28.21 7.29 13.53
N ASP A 207 27.91 6.01 13.29
CA ASP A 207 28.88 4.99 12.87
C ASP A 207 29.57 5.38 11.55
N LEU A 208 28.79 5.70 10.50
CA LEU A 208 29.29 6.18 9.20
C LEU A 208 30.10 7.50 9.31
N GLY A 209 29.73 8.35 10.27
CA GLY A 209 30.48 9.57 10.57
C GLY A 209 31.86 9.26 11.15
N GLY A 210 31.94 8.32 12.09
CA GLY A 210 33.21 7.82 12.65
C GLY A 210 34.10 7.20 11.58
N GLU A 211 33.58 6.25 10.80
CA GLU A 211 34.32 5.60 9.71
C GLU A 211 34.85 6.62 8.68
N LEU A 212 34.09 7.66 8.36
CA LEU A 212 34.51 8.71 7.42
C LEU A 212 35.64 9.59 7.99
N GLU A 213 35.67 9.86 9.30
CA GLU A 213 36.78 10.57 9.94
C GLU A 213 38.03 9.67 10.04
N ASP A 214 37.88 8.39 10.37
CA ASP A 214 38.99 7.44 10.38
C ASP A 214 39.62 7.29 8.99
N LYS A 215 38.80 7.17 7.93
CA LYS A 215 39.29 7.14 6.53
C LYS A 215 39.90 8.45 6.07
N ARG A 216 39.43 9.60 6.58
CA ARG A 216 40.07 10.90 6.34
C ARG A 216 41.43 10.96 7.00
N LYS A 217 41.57 10.42 8.21
CA LYS A 217 42.84 10.33 8.92
C LYS A 217 43.81 9.40 8.18
N ASP A 218 43.39 8.22 7.74
CA ASP A 218 44.18 7.33 6.88
C ASP A 218 44.72 8.08 5.64
N TRP A 219 43.89 8.91 5.00
CA TRP A 219 44.29 9.72 3.85
C TRP A 219 45.34 10.78 4.22
N ILE A 220 45.15 11.50 5.32
CA ILE A 220 46.10 12.50 5.84
C ILE A 220 47.44 11.83 6.19
N ASP A 221 47.42 10.70 6.90
CA ASP A 221 48.62 9.95 7.31
C ASP A 221 49.43 9.49 6.09
N VAL A 222 48.76 9.10 4.99
CA VAL A 222 49.42 8.80 3.70
C VAL A 222 50.06 10.05 3.09
N VAL A 223 49.36 11.19 3.06
CA VAL A 223 49.92 12.44 2.51
C VAL A 223 51.11 12.95 3.33
N GLU A 224 51.01 12.95 4.67
CA GLU A 224 52.08 13.40 5.57
C GLU A 224 53.32 12.50 5.51
N LYS A 225 53.13 11.17 5.53
CA LYS A 225 54.22 10.20 5.47
C LYS A 225 55.04 10.33 4.19
N HIS A 226 54.36 10.56 3.07
CA HIS A 226 54.99 10.58 1.75
C HIS A 226 55.46 11.98 1.32
N LYS A 227 54.95 13.06 1.93
CA LYS A 227 55.33 14.47 1.68
C LYS A 227 55.16 14.93 0.21
N ILE A 228 54.29 14.26 -0.53
CA ILE A 228 54.02 14.52 -1.95
C ILE A 228 52.59 15.03 -2.07
N ALA A 229 52.41 16.24 -2.60
CA ALA A 229 51.09 16.81 -2.81
C ALA A 229 50.34 16.18 -4.00
N ASP A 230 51.06 15.74 -5.04
CA ASP A 230 50.51 15.15 -6.26
C ASP A 230 51.51 14.16 -6.89
N PRO A 231 51.31 12.83 -6.71
CA PRO A 231 52.18 11.82 -7.30
C PRO A 231 52.16 11.78 -8.83
N LEU A 232 51.03 12.14 -9.47
CA LEU A 232 50.90 12.11 -10.94
C LEU A 232 51.74 13.23 -11.57
N LYS A 233 51.74 14.41 -10.94
CA LYS A 233 52.59 15.54 -11.36
C LYS A 233 54.08 15.26 -11.15
N GLU A 234 54.45 14.51 -10.11
CA GLU A 234 55.84 14.06 -9.93
C GLU A 234 56.24 13.04 -11.02
N ILE A 235 55.37 12.09 -11.36
CA ILE A 235 55.58 11.15 -12.49
C ILE A 235 55.75 11.92 -13.81
N GLU A 236 54.93 12.93 -14.10
CA GLU A 236 55.04 13.75 -15.31
C GLU A 236 56.42 14.43 -15.41
N ASN A 237 56.86 15.09 -14.34
CA ASN A 237 58.19 15.71 -14.26
C ASN A 237 59.33 14.67 -14.45
N ASN A 238 59.21 13.51 -13.80
CA ASN A 238 60.17 12.42 -13.90
C ASN A 238 60.28 11.87 -15.34
N LEU A 239 59.16 11.79 -16.08
CA LEU A 239 59.16 11.38 -17.49
C LEU A 239 59.87 12.41 -18.39
N LEU A 240 59.74 13.71 -18.11
CA LEU A 240 60.49 14.76 -18.82
C LEU A 240 62.00 14.65 -18.57
N VAL A 241 62.42 14.48 -17.30
CA VAL A 241 63.83 14.28 -16.93
C VAL A 241 64.39 13.00 -17.57
N LYS A 242 63.62 11.90 -17.54
CA LYS A 242 64.00 10.63 -18.17
C LYS A 242 64.25 10.80 -19.68
N LYS A 243 63.37 11.50 -20.40
CA LYS A 243 63.52 11.75 -21.84
C LYS A 243 64.80 12.52 -22.19
N GLU A 244 65.18 13.49 -21.36
CA GLU A 244 66.44 14.22 -21.51
C GLU A 244 67.65 13.31 -21.24
N LEU A 245 67.61 12.52 -20.17
CA LEU A 245 68.65 11.53 -19.86
C LEU A 245 68.78 10.44 -20.94
N GLU A 246 67.70 9.98 -21.54
CA GLU A 246 67.70 9.03 -22.66
C GLU A 246 68.35 9.65 -23.92
N THR A 247 68.13 10.94 -24.17
CA THR A 247 68.76 11.70 -25.26
C THR A 247 70.27 11.83 -25.03
N GLN A 248 70.69 12.19 -23.81
CA GLN A 248 72.10 12.25 -23.42
C GLN A 248 72.77 10.87 -23.47
N LEU A 249 72.07 9.82 -23.03
CA LEU A 249 72.53 8.44 -23.09
C LEU A 249 72.78 7.99 -24.53
N ASN A 250 71.87 8.31 -25.46
CA ASN A 250 72.03 8.00 -26.87
C ASN A 250 73.26 8.70 -27.45
N ASN A 251 73.40 10.01 -27.23
CA ASN A 251 74.54 10.79 -27.71
C ASN A 251 75.88 10.28 -27.17
N LEU A 252 75.98 9.99 -25.87
CA LEU A 252 77.19 9.42 -25.27
C LEU A 252 77.47 7.99 -25.76
N SER A 253 76.44 7.19 -26.01
CA SER A 253 76.59 5.83 -26.55
C SER A 253 77.15 5.85 -27.96
N THR A 254 76.69 6.75 -28.84
CA THR A 254 77.27 6.97 -30.16
C THR A 254 78.76 7.32 -30.07
N VAL A 255 79.12 8.31 -29.25
CA VAL A 255 80.52 8.71 -29.03
C VAL A 255 81.37 7.56 -28.46
N ALA A 256 80.81 6.72 -27.58
CA ALA A 256 81.52 5.54 -27.06
C ALA A 256 81.75 4.48 -28.14
N ILE A 257 80.78 4.23 -29.02
CA ILE A 257 80.88 3.28 -30.14
C ILE A 257 81.93 3.77 -31.15
N GLU A 258 81.90 5.05 -31.53
CA GLU A 258 82.88 5.67 -32.42
C GLU A 258 84.31 5.57 -31.85
N LYS A 259 84.50 5.95 -30.58
CA LYS A 259 85.80 5.82 -29.90
C LYS A 259 86.27 4.37 -29.84
N LYS A 260 85.39 3.42 -29.53
CA LYS A 260 85.72 1.99 -29.49
C LYS A 260 86.24 1.51 -30.85
N HIS A 261 85.51 1.78 -31.93
CA HIS A 261 85.94 1.36 -33.27
C HIS A 261 87.23 2.06 -33.73
N TYR A 262 87.45 3.31 -33.34
CA TYR A 262 88.69 4.01 -33.64
C TYR A 262 89.88 3.41 -32.86
N ILE A 263 89.71 3.04 -31.58
CA ILE A 263 90.72 2.30 -30.80
C ILE A 263 91.00 0.92 -31.43
N GLU A 264 89.96 0.16 -31.81
CA GLU A 264 90.10 -1.14 -32.49
C GLU A 264 90.84 -1.02 -33.84
N TYR A 265 90.68 0.11 -34.54
CA TYR A 265 91.40 0.41 -35.78
C TYR A 265 92.87 0.74 -35.51
N LEU A 266 93.15 1.58 -34.51
CA LEU A 266 94.52 1.91 -34.08
C LEU A 266 95.27 0.66 -33.59
N ASP A 267 94.61 -0.24 -32.85
CA ASP A 267 95.19 -1.51 -32.40
C ASP A 267 95.61 -2.41 -33.56
N LYS A 268 94.78 -2.53 -34.60
CA LYS A 268 95.11 -3.27 -35.83
C LYS A 268 96.26 -2.62 -36.61
N ALA A 269 96.29 -1.29 -36.66
CA ALA A 269 97.34 -0.53 -37.34
C ALA A 269 98.70 -0.63 -36.62
N LEU A 270 98.71 -0.57 -35.29
CA LEU A 270 99.89 -0.74 -34.43
C LEU A 270 100.41 -2.19 -34.43
N ALA A 271 99.52 -3.18 -34.53
CA ALA A 271 99.89 -4.59 -34.62
C ALA A 271 100.51 -4.98 -35.97
N ASN A 272 100.25 -4.21 -37.04
CA ASN A 272 100.90 -4.46 -38.33
C ASN A 272 102.39 -4.07 -38.27
N LYS A 273 103.27 -5.02 -38.62
CA LYS A 273 104.72 -4.81 -38.66
C LYS A 273 105.18 -3.95 -39.84
N ASP A 274 104.38 -3.84 -40.90
CA ASP A 274 104.65 -3.03 -42.09
C ASP A 274 104.88 -1.54 -41.77
N LEU A 275 105.53 -0.84 -42.69
CA LEU A 275 105.73 0.60 -42.61
C LEU A 275 104.40 1.34 -42.75
N GLN A 276 103.96 2.00 -41.68
CA GLN A 276 102.77 2.86 -41.66
C GLN A 276 103.12 4.27 -41.21
N PHE A 277 102.56 5.26 -41.92
CA PHE A 277 102.80 6.69 -41.65
C PHE A 277 101.69 7.33 -40.80
N PHE A 278 100.58 6.63 -40.50
CA PHE A 278 99.48 7.09 -39.64
C PHE A 278 98.87 8.47 -39.99
N SER A 279 98.96 8.92 -41.24
CA SER A 279 98.50 10.24 -41.71
C SER A 279 96.98 10.46 -41.70
N PHE A 280 96.20 9.47 -41.27
CA PHE A 280 94.76 9.57 -41.02
C PHE A 280 94.44 10.11 -39.62
N ILE A 281 95.45 10.25 -38.74
CA ILE A 281 95.27 10.73 -37.38
C ILE A 281 95.42 12.25 -37.37
N ASP A 282 94.33 12.98 -37.15
CA ASP A 282 94.35 14.43 -37.05
C ASP A 282 94.87 14.90 -35.68
N LYS A 283 96.17 14.69 -35.45
CA LYS A 283 96.91 15.15 -34.27
C LYS A 283 98.26 15.71 -34.69
N LEU A 284 98.52 16.97 -34.36
CA LEU A 284 99.71 17.71 -34.80
C LEU A 284 101.04 16.98 -34.47
N SER A 285 101.17 16.36 -33.29
CA SER A 285 102.38 15.60 -32.92
C SER A 285 102.61 14.38 -33.82
N ILE A 286 101.55 13.64 -34.13
CA ILE A 286 101.61 12.45 -35.01
C ILE A 286 101.88 12.87 -36.45
N ASN A 287 101.23 13.93 -36.94
CA ASN A 287 101.45 14.45 -38.30
C ASN A 287 102.89 14.97 -38.51
N ASN A 288 103.48 15.64 -37.51
CA ASN A 288 104.87 16.08 -37.57
C ASN A 288 105.86 14.89 -37.58
N LEU A 289 105.63 13.88 -36.73
CA LEU A 289 106.44 12.65 -36.74
C LEU A 289 106.25 11.83 -38.03
N SER A 290 105.05 11.81 -38.59
CA SER A 290 104.73 11.20 -39.88
C SER A 290 105.51 11.84 -41.03
N ALA A 291 105.50 13.18 -41.12
CA ALA A 291 106.26 13.92 -42.12
C ALA A 291 107.78 13.71 -41.96
N SER A 292 108.29 13.67 -40.72
CA SER A 292 109.69 13.34 -40.45
C SER A 292 110.05 11.91 -40.89
N LEU A 293 109.20 10.92 -40.60
CA LEU A 293 109.38 9.55 -41.05
C LEU A 293 109.37 9.43 -42.58
N GLN A 294 108.51 10.18 -43.28
CA GLN A 294 108.50 10.24 -44.75
C GLN A 294 109.82 10.80 -45.30
N GLN A 295 110.38 11.85 -44.69
CA GLN A 295 111.68 12.40 -45.11
C GLN A 295 112.81 11.38 -44.94
N VAL A 296 112.90 10.73 -43.78
CA VAL A 296 113.91 9.69 -43.51
C VAL A 296 113.73 8.47 -44.43
N TYR A 297 112.49 8.09 -44.76
CA TYR A 297 112.21 7.02 -45.70
C TYR A 297 112.62 7.36 -47.14
N ILE A 298 112.41 8.61 -47.58
CA ILE A 298 112.90 9.11 -48.87
C ILE A 298 114.44 9.12 -48.91
N GLU A 299 115.10 9.48 -47.82
CA GLU A 299 116.56 9.42 -47.70
C GLU A 299 117.07 7.98 -47.78
N TYR A 300 116.48 7.06 -47.02
CA TYR A 300 116.78 5.62 -47.09
C TYR A 300 116.62 5.08 -48.52
N GLY A 301 115.54 5.44 -49.21
CA GLY A 301 115.30 5.10 -50.61
C GLY A 301 116.33 5.67 -51.59
N LYS A 302 116.96 6.83 -51.30
CA LYS A 302 118.09 7.36 -52.08
C LYS A 302 119.36 6.54 -51.83
N VAL A 303 119.65 6.19 -50.57
CA VAL A 303 120.83 5.38 -50.20
C VAL A 303 120.77 3.99 -50.84
N LEU A 304 119.59 3.34 -50.83
CA LEU A 304 119.39 2.02 -51.44
C LEU A 304 119.55 1.99 -52.98
N ARG A 305 119.52 3.14 -53.68
CA ARG A 305 119.82 3.20 -55.12
C ARG A 305 121.32 3.06 -55.41
N SER A 306 122.18 3.36 -54.44
CA SER A 306 123.65 3.35 -54.60
C SER A 306 124.34 2.29 -53.75
N TYR A 307 123.67 1.76 -52.72
CA TYR A 307 124.25 0.81 -51.76
C TYR A 307 123.26 -0.30 -51.41
N LYS A 308 123.77 -1.51 -51.15
CA LYS A 308 122.94 -2.64 -50.70
C LYS A 308 122.41 -2.39 -49.27
N PRO A 309 121.25 -2.97 -48.89
CA PRO A 309 120.80 -3.04 -47.50
C PRO A 309 121.89 -3.55 -46.56
N ALA A 310 121.89 -3.11 -45.30
CA ALA A 310 122.89 -3.44 -44.28
C ALA A 310 124.37 -3.12 -44.60
N SER A 311 124.67 -2.36 -45.67
CA SER A 311 126.01 -1.82 -45.92
C SER A 311 126.40 -0.72 -44.91
N ASP A 312 127.69 -0.47 -44.69
CA ASP A 312 128.14 0.49 -43.67
C ASP A 312 127.63 1.93 -43.86
N LYS A 313 127.29 2.31 -45.09
CA LYS A 313 126.65 3.60 -45.40
C LYS A 313 125.12 3.57 -45.29
N ALA A 314 124.49 2.39 -45.34
CA ALA A 314 123.05 2.23 -45.14
C ALA A 314 122.66 2.08 -43.66
N LYS A 315 123.47 1.38 -42.85
CA LYS A 315 123.28 1.18 -41.40
C LYS A 315 122.84 2.42 -40.61
N PRO A 316 123.47 3.62 -40.73
CA PRO A 316 123.04 4.78 -39.96
C PRO A 316 121.63 5.28 -40.36
N VAL A 317 121.30 5.26 -41.65
CA VAL A 317 119.98 5.71 -42.14
C VAL A 317 118.90 4.67 -41.84
N GLU A 318 119.24 3.37 -41.90
CA GLU A 318 118.38 2.26 -41.46
C GLU A 318 118.09 2.36 -39.95
N LYS A 319 119.10 2.67 -39.15
CA LYS A 319 118.96 2.97 -37.71
C LYS A 319 118.02 4.16 -37.49
N HIS A 320 118.29 5.32 -38.11
CA HIS A 320 117.42 6.50 -38.00
C HIS A 320 115.97 6.22 -38.44
N LEU A 321 115.77 5.40 -39.48
CA LEU A 321 114.44 4.99 -39.93
C LEU A 321 113.72 4.16 -38.85
N SER A 322 114.40 3.19 -38.25
CA SER A 322 113.84 2.39 -37.14
C SER A 322 113.55 3.21 -35.89
N GLU A 323 114.42 4.18 -35.56
CA GLU A 323 114.25 5.10 -34.43
C GLU A 323 113.03 6.01 -34.67
N ALA A 324 112.96 6.68 -35.82
CA ALA A 324 111.80 7.52 -36.21
C ALA A 324 110.48 6.72 -36.23
N LEU A 325 110.51 5.48 -36.72
CA LEU A 325 109.35 4.59 -36.75
C LEU A 325 108.92 4.15 -35.34
N SER A 326 109.88 3.88 -34.44
CA SER A 326 109.57 3.55 -33.04
C SER A 326 109.01 4.74 -32.26
N LEU A 327 109.52 5.96 -32.49
CA LEU A 327 108.99 7.20 -31.93
C LEU A 327 107.56 7.48 -32.41
N LEU A 328 107.30 7.34 -33.71
CA LEU A 328 105.94 7.48 -34.26
C LEU A 328 104.99 6.44 -33.66
N ARG A 329 105.37 5.16 -33.61
CA ARG A 329 104.54 4.11 -32.98
C ARG A 329 104.30 4.38 -31.49
N ALA A 330 105.28 4.90 -30.75
CA ALA A 330 105.12 5.24 -29.33
C ALA A 330 104.16 6.42 -29.10
N GLU A 331 104.19 7.44 -29.95
CA GLU A 331 103.23 8.56 -29.89
C GLU A 331 101.81 8.14 -30.28
N VAL A 332 101.66 7.27 -31.30
CA VAL A 332 100.37 6.70 -31.70
C VAL A 332 99.81 5.79 -30.59
N GLN A 333 100.64 4.96 -29.96
CA GLN A 333 100.28 4.16 -28.78
C GLN A 333 99.80 5.06 -27.63
N SER A 334 100.55 6.12 -27.31
CA SER A 334 100.19 7.07 -26.24
C SER A 334 98.87 7.80 -26.53
N TYR A 335 98.61 8.14 -27.80
CA TYR A 335 97.33 8.71 -28.22
C TYR A 335 96.17 7.70 -28.10
N ARG A 336 96.36 6.47 -28.54
CA ARG A 336 95.43 5.35 -28.37
C ARG A 336 95.09 5.10 -26.89
N ASP A 337 96.10 5.14 -26.01
CA ASP A 337 95.89 4.96 -24.56
C ASP A 337 95.15 6.14 -23.91
N SER A 338 95.34 7.36 -24.42
CA SER A 338 94.51 8.51 -24.04
C SER A 338 93.06 8.35 -24.48
N LEU A 339 92.81 7.90 -25.72
CA LEU A 339 91.47 7.62 -26.23
C LEU A 339 90.77 6.52 -25.42
N TYR A 340 91.50 5.49 -24.99
CA TYR A 340 90.97 4.42 -24.14
C TYR A 340 90.52 4.95 -22.76
N LYS A 341 91.32 5.81 -22.12
CA LYS A 341 90.94 6.47 -20.85
C LYS A 341 89.68 7.33 -21.02
N ASP A 342 89.58 8.07 -22.12
CA ASP A 342 88.38 8.86 -22.43
C ASP A 342 87.15 7.99 -22.71
N PHE A 343 87.33 6.85 -23.38
CA PHE A 343 86.27 5.86 -23.61
C PHE A 343 85.79 5.25 -22.29
N GLU A 344 86.70 4.89 -21.38
CA GLU A 344 86.38 4.42 -20.03
C GLU A 344 85.59 5.49 -19.24
N ALA A 345 86.02 6.76 -19.31
CA ALA A 345 85.31 7.88 -18.69
C ALA A 345 83.90 8.10 -19.27
N THR A 346 83.73 8.00 -20.60
CA THR A 346 82.41 8.02 -21.23
C THR A 346 81.54 6.85 -20.78
N ASN A 347 82.08 5.63 -20.69
CA ASN A 347 81.33 4.46 -20.20
C ASN A 347 80.88 4.60 -18.75
N LYS A 348 81.71 5.21 -17.87
CA LYS A 348 81.30 5.54 -16.49
C LYS A 348 80.12 6.52 -16.46
N LYS A 349 80.10 7.54 -17.33
CA LYS A 349 78.95 8.45 -17.50
C LYS A 349 77.71 7.73 -18.02
N ILE A 350 77.86 6.83 -19.00
CA ILE A 350 76.77 5.98 -19.53
C ILE A 350 76.17 5.10 -18.41
N ALA A 351 77.01 4.46 -17.60
CA ALA A 351 76.56 3.64 -16.48
C ALA A 351 75.82 4.47 -15.42
N TYR A 352 76.33 5.65 -15.08
CA TYR A 352 75.67 6.60 -14.18
C TYR A 352 74.27 6.99 -14.69
N ILE A 353 74.15 7.45 -15.94
CA ILE A 353 72.87 7.86 -16.53
C ILE A 353 71.88 6.70 -16.59
N LYS A 354 72.33 5.48 -16.93
CA LYS A 354 71.48 4.27 -16.90
C LYS A 354 70.96 3.97 -15.50
N ASN A 355 71.79 4.11 -14.47
CA ASN A 355 71.36 3.92 -13.08
C ASN A 355 70.33 4.98 -12.68
N THR A 356 70.56 6.26 -12.98
CA THR A 356 69.58 7.33 -12.71
C THR A 356 68.26 7.12 -13.44
N ILE A 357 68.26 6.63 -14.69
CA ILE A 357 67.02 6.26 -15.41
C ILE A 357 66.29 5.11 -14.70
N ASN A 358 67.01 4.12 -14.17
CA ASN A 358 66.41 3.02 -13.40
C ASN A 358 65.83 3.52 -12.07
N GLU A 359 66.54 4.35 -11.32
CA GLU A 359 66.06 4.99 -10.09
C GLU A 359 64.78 5.81 -10.34
N ILE A 360 64.70 6.53 -11.47
CA ILE A 360 63.48 7.25 -11.91
C ILE A 360 62.34 6.27 -12.23
N ASN A 361 62.61 5.14 -12.90
CA ASN A 361 61.59 4.13 -13.18
C ASN A 361 61.04 3.52 -11.87
N ASP A 362 61.92 3.13 -10.94
CA ASP A 362 61.54 2.56 -9.64
C ASP A 362 60.75 3.57 -8.80
N ARG A 363 61.17 4.84 -8.79
CA ARG A 363 60.44 5.95 -8.16
C ARG A 363 59.06 6.13 -8.77
N ASN A 364 58.92 6.09 -10.09
CA ASN A 364 57.63 6.21 -10.77
C ASN A 364 56.69 5.03 -10.47
N VAL A 365 57.22 3.80 -10.37
CA VAL A 365 56.43 2.63 -9.94
C VAL A 365 55.92 2.81 -8.51
N GLU A 366 56.74 3.34 -7.60
CA GLU A 366 56.37 3.60 -6.22
C GLU A 366 55.34 4.74 -6.08
N LEU A 367 55.52 5.83 -6.83
CA LEU A 367 54.52 6.91 -6.95
C LEU A 367 53.18 6.40 -7.49
N GLN A 368 53.20 5.49 -8.47
CA GLN A 368 51.98 4.91 -9.04
C GLN A 368 51.25 4.02 -8.03
N LYS A 369 51.96 3.22 -7.21
CA LYS A 369 51.35 2.46 -6.10
C LYS A 369 50.72 3.38 -5.07
N GLN A 370 51.40 4.47 -4.71
CA GLN A 370 50.89 5.47 -3.78
C GLN A 370 49.61 6.14 -4.33
N ASN A 371 49.59 6.52 -5.61
CA ASN A 371 48.40 7.05 -6.27
C ASN A 371 47.23 6.05 -6.30
N ILE A 372 47.48 4.77 -6.56
CA ILE A 372 46.43 3.73 -6.49
C ILE A 372 45.87 3.60 -5.07
N ASN A 373 46.74 3.68 -4.04
CA ASN A 373 46.30 3.62 -2.65
C ASN A 373 45.48 4.86 -2.22
N THR A 374 45.91 6.07 -2.59
CA THR A 374 45.14 7.30 -2.31
C THR A 374 43.83 7.35 -3.10
N GLN A 375 43.80 6.85 -4.34
CA GLN A 375 42.55 6.68 -5.11
C GLN A 375 41.61 5.68 -4.44
N LYS A 376 42.10 4.54 -3.95
CA LYS A 376 41.28 3.57 -3.20
C LYS A 376 40.65 4.22 -1.96
N ILE A 377 41.44 4.89 -1.13
CA ILE A 377 40.93 5.59 0.06
C ILE A 377 39.92 6.68 -0.33
N SER A 378 40.19 7.44 -1.40
CA SER A 378 39.25 8.45 -1.93
C SER A 378 37.93 7.84 -2.39
N ILE A 379 37.94 6.68 -3.06
CA ILE A 379 36.71 5.96 -3.45
C ILE A 379 35.93 5.50 -2.22
N GLU A 380 36.60 4.91 -1.22
CA GLU A 380 35.99 4.50 0.05
C GLU A 380 35.38 5.70 0.80
N MET A 381 36.10 6.82 0.90
CA MET A 381 35.61 8.06 1.51
C MET A 381 34.40 8.65 0.75
N ASN A 382 34.40 8.63 -0.58
CA ASN A 382 33.29 9.14 -1.37
C ASN A 382 32.04 8.25 -1.24
N LEU A 383 32.21 6.92 -1.17
CA LEU A 383 31.12 5.98 -0.91
C LEU A 383 30.55 6.17 0.50
N LEU A 384 31.40 6.26 1.53
CA LEU A 384 30.98 6.56 2.90
C LEU A 384 30.27 7.91 3.00
N LYS A 385 30.81 8.96 2.37
CA LYS A 385 30.18 10.29 2.32
C LYS A 385 28.80 10.25 1.67
N HIS A 386 28.67 9.64 0.50
CA HIS A 386 27.38 9.50 -0.19
C HIS A 386 26.35 8.73 0.66
N THR A 387 26.82 7.69 1.36
CA THR A 387 25.98 6.87 2.26
C THR A 387 25.56 7.67 3.49
N TYR A 388 26.48 8.40 4.12
CA TYR A 388 26.22 9.33 5.23
C TYR A 388 25.24 10.45 4.84
N GLU A 389 25.40 11.06 3.66
CA GLU A 389 24.47 12.07 3.14
C GLU A 389 23.07 11.47 2.91
N THR A 390 23.00 10.26 2.34
CA THR A 390 21.74 9.52 2.15
C THR A 390 21.06 9.22 3.48
N PHE A 391 21.78 8.64 4.46
CA PHE A 391 21.25 8.32 5.78
C PHE A 391 20.88 9.57 6.59
N SER A 392 21.64 10.66 6.49
CA SER A 392 21.24 11.94 7.08
C SER A 392 19.93 12.43 6.49
N LYS A 393 19.78 12.40 5.15
CA LYS A 393 18.54 12.77 4.49
C LYS A 393 17.37 11.88 4.93
N ARG A 394 17.56 10.56 5.07
CA ARG A 394 16.52 9.65 5.60
C ARG A 394 16.15 9.95 7.05
N LYS A 395 17.13 10.22 7.90
CA LYS A 395 16.90 10.68 9.28
C LYS A 395 16.10 11.99 9.29
N ASP A 396 16.43 12.93 8.42
CA ASP A 396 15.73 14.22 8.34
C ASP A 396 14.32 14.07 7.73
N GLU A 397 14.11 13.16 6.77
CA GLU A 397 12.78 12.72 6.30
C GLU A 397 11.96 12.10 7.44
N ALA A 398 12.55 11.24 8.27
CA ALA A 398 11.87 10.57 9.39
C ALA A 398 11.57 11.51 10.58
N VAL A 399 12.38 12.54 10.80
CA VAL A 399 12.19 13.53 11.87
C VAL A 399 11.30 14.70 11.42
N HIS A 400 11.50 15.23 10.20
CA HIS A 400 10.85 16.48 9.74
C HIS A 400 9.78 16.28 8.66
N GLY A 401 9.82 15.19 7.89
CA GLY A 401 8.71 14.77 7.03
C GLY A 401 7.41 14.50 7.82
N ALA A 402 7.57 14.25 9.11
CA ALA A 402 6.52 14.16 10.12
C ALA A 402 5.77 15.46 10.44
N LEU A 403 6.44 16.61 10.28
CA LEU A 403 6.03 17.89 10.88
C LEU A 403 5.94 19.05 9.87
N SER A 404 6.46 18.87 8.65
CA SER A 404 6.46 19.92 7.63
C SER A 404 5.06 20.09 6.99
N PRO A 405 4.39 21.24 7.12
CA PRO A 405 3.03 21.43 6.58
C PRO A 405 2.96 21.36 5.04
N THR A 406 4.07 21.71 4.38
CA THR A 406 4.15 21.80 2.90
C THR A 406 4.17 20.42 2.24
N ASP A 407 4.87 19.46 2.85
CA ASP A 407 5.05 18.08 2.35
C ASP A 407 4.16 17.04 3.05
N SER A 408 3.32 17.47 4.00
CA SER A 408 2.34 16.60 4.65
C SER A 408 1.43 15.93 3.62
N TYR A 409 1.57 14.61 3.50
CA TYR A 409 0.84 13.73 2.58
C TYR A 409 -0.67 13.68 2.83
N LEU A 410 -1.10 14.17 3.99
CA LEU A 410 -2.49 14.28 4.38
C LEU A 410 -2.80 15.74 4.68
N ASN A 411 -3.83 16.30 4.05
CA ASN A 411 -4.30 17.65 4.38
C ASN A 411 -5.79 17.61 4.74
N ILE A 412 -6.18 18.31 5.81
CA ILE A 412 -7.59 18.44 6.19
C ILE A 412 -8.21 19.45 5.22
N LEU A 413 -8.85 18.94 4.17
CA LEU A 413 -9.47 19.75 3.11
C LEU A 413 -10.64 20.56 3.67
N ARG A 414 -11.46 19.94 4.52
CA ARG A 414 -12.56 20.61 5.22
C ARG A 414 -12.55 20.22 6.69
N ARG A 415 -12.30 21.22 7.55
CA ARG A 415 -12.41 21.06 9.00
C ARG A 415 -13.84 20.67 9.39
N PRO A 416 -14.03 19.88 10.46
CA PRO A 416 -15.34 19.44 10.89
C PRO A 416 -16.33 20.58 11.12
N PHE A 417 -17.53 20.43 10.57
CA PHE A 417 -18.64 21.36 10.72
C PHE A 417 -19.95 20.60 10.99
N PRO A 418 -20.91 21.18 11.73
CA PRO A 418 -22.17 20.52 12.08
C PRO A 418 -23.14 20.48 10.90
N SER A 419 -24.10 19.55 10.96
CA SER A 419 -25.25 19.51 10.05
C SER A 419 -26.24 20.64 10.33
N ASP A 420 -26.87 21.22 9.29
CA ASP A 420 -27.86 22.33 9.36
C ASP A 420 -29.17 21.99 10.12
N GLY A 421 -29.19 20.88 10.85
CA GLY A 421 -30.32 20.32 11.58
C GLY A 421 -30.09 18.83 11.90
N PRO A 422 -31.02 18.18 12.61
CA PRO A 422 -30.93 16.75 12.89
C PRO A 422 -31.08 15.92 11.60
N ILE A 423 -30.16 14.96 11.41
CA ILE A 423 -30.17 14.00 10.30
C ILE A 423 -31.35 13.03 10.46
N PHE A 424 -31.71 12.69 11.70
CA PHE A 424 -32.89 11.91 12.03
C PHE A 424 -33.50 12.39 13.37
N PRO A 425 -34.84 12.45 13.52
CA PRO A 425 -35.86 12.30 12.47
C PRO A 425 -36.10 13.61 11.68
N LYS A 426 -36.07 13.54 10.35
CA LYS A 426 -36.42 14.69 9.47
C LYS A 426 -37.93 14.89 9.45
N LYS A 427 -38.47 15.69 10.38
CA LYS A 427 -39.92 15.91 10.57
C LYS A 427 -40.70 16.20 9.28
N ARG A 428 -40.13 17.03 8.38
CA ARG A 428 -40.72 17.39 7.08
C ARG A 428 -40.86 16.22 6.10
N ILE A 429 -40.12 15.13 6.29
CA ILE A 429 -40.15 13.91 5.47
C ILE A 429 -40.96 12.82 6.19
N VAL A 430 -40.66 12.55 7.46
CA VAL A 430 -41.27 11.45 8.23
C VAL A 430 -42.79 11.57 8.36
N ILE A 431 -43.32 12.77 8.59
CA ILE A 431 -44.75 12.99 8.80
C ILE A 431 -45.58 12.70 7.52
N PRO A 432 -45.32 13.31 6.34
CA PRO A 432 -46.05 12.97 5.13
C PRO A 432 -45.77 11.54 4.63
N LEU A 433 -44.55 11.03 4.82
CA LEU A 433 -44.23 9.65 4.45
C LEU A 433 -45.02 8.64 5.30
N GLY A 434 -45.17 8.89 6.60
CA GLY A 434 -45.99 8.08 7.50
C GLY A 434 -47.48 8.08 7.11
N LEU A 435 -48.00 9.19 6.59
CA LEU A 435 -49.37 9.26 6.06
C LEU A 435 -49.53 8.37 4.81
N ILE A 436 -48.56 8.43 3.87
CA ILE A 436 -48.58 7.64 2.63
C ILE A 436 -48.43 6.15 2.95
N ILE A 437 -47.46 5.77 3.78
CA ILE A 437 -47.25 4.38 4.22
C ILE A 437 -48.49 3.87 4.97
N GLY A 438 -49.07 4.68 5.86
CA GLY A 438 -50.30 4.33 6.58
C GLY A 438 -51.48 4.08 5.65
N PHE A 439 -51.63 4.90 4.60
CA PHE A 439 -52.70 4.73 3.60
C PHE A 439 -52.51 3.48 2.74
N ILE A 440 -51.27 3.22 2.29
CA ILE A 440 -50.95 1.99 1.53
C ILE A 440 -51.19 0.77 2.41
N MET A 441 -50.67 0.76 3.65
CA MET A 441 -50.86 -0.33 4.60
C MET A 441 -52.33 -0.55 4.96
N GLY A 442 -53.11 0.52 5.14
CA GLY A 442 -54.55 0.46 5.37
C GLY A 442 -55.31 -0.16 4.19
N CYS A 443 -54.98 0.25 2.95
CA CYS A 443 -55.52 -0.36 1.75
C CYS A 443 -55.15 -1.85 1.64
N SER A 444 -53.86 -2.21 1.79
CA SER A 444 -53.40 -3.60 1.75
C SER A 444 -54.09 -4.48 2.79
N LEU A 445 -54.24 -4.00 4.03
CA LEU A 445 -54.90 -4.74 5.09
C LEU A 445 -56.41 -4.89 4.84
N ALA A 446 -57.05 -3.88 4.24
CA ALA A 446 -58.46 -3.96 3.83
C ALA A 446 -58.69 -4.96 2.68
N PHE A 447 -57.79 -5.02 1.69
CA PHE A 447 -57.85 -6.04 0.64
C PHE A 447 -57.60 -7.45 1.19
N MET A 448 -56.63 -7.61 2.09
CA MET A 448 -56.35 -8.87 2.76
C MET A 448 -57.56 -9.36 3.58
N MET A 449 -58.23 -8.47 4.32
CA MET A 449 -59.43 -8.81 5.09
C MET A 449 -60.67 -9.06 4.22
N GLU A 450 -60.76 -8.48 3.02
CA GLU A 450 -61.83 -8.81 2.07
C GLU A 450 -61.58 -10.15 1.37
N TYR A 451 -60.32 -10.47 1.05
CA TYR A 451 -59.94 -11.77 0.47
C TYR A 451 -60.25 -12.95 1.40
N LEU A 452 -60.18 -12.72 2.72
CA LEU A 452 -60.53 -13.69 3.77
C LEU A 452 -62.04 -13.70 4.11
N ASP A 453 -62.86 -12.85 3.50
CA ASP A 453 -64.30 -12.70 3.77
C ASP A 453 -65.14 -13.51 2.78
N HIS A 454 -65.39 -14.79 3.10
CA HIS A 454 -66.15 -15.74 2.27
C HIS A 454 -67.68 -15.52 2.29
N THR A 455 -68.13 -14.27 2.24
CA THR A 455 -69.56 -13.91 2.23
C THR A 455 -70.07 -13.61 0.81
N PHE A 456 -71.20 -14.21 0.40
CA PHE A 456 -71.85 -13.90 -0.88
C PHE A 456 -72.45 -12.48 -0.87
N LYS A 457 -71.85 -11.55 -1.64
CA LYS A 457 -72.22 -10.12 -1.64
C LYS A 457 -73.03 -9.67 -2.87
N LYS A 458 -73.13 -10.49 -3.93
CA LYS A 458 -73.96 -10.21 -5.12
C LYS A 458 -74.81 -11.43 -5.47
N ILE A 459 -76.02 -11.17 -6.00
CA ILE A 459 -76.94 -12.19 -6.51
C ILE A 459 -76.23 -13.08 -7.56
N SER A 460 -75.50 -12.43 -8.48
CA SER A 460 -74.71 -13.10 -9.54
C SER A 460 -73.61 -14.03 -9.04
N ASP A 461 -73.14 -13.88 -7.80
CA ASP A 461 -72.09 -14.75 -7.24
C ASP A 461 -72.69 -16.04 -6.67
N VAL A 462 -73.93 -15.99 -6.17
CA VAL A 462 -74.70 -17.19 -5.78
C VAL A 462 -75.01 -18.03 -7.01
N GLU A 463 -75.54 -17.43 -8.08
CA GLU A 463 -75.88 -18.14 -9.33
C GLU A 463 -74.64 -18.78 -9.97
N ARG A 464 -73.51 -18.06 -10.01
CA ARG A 464 -72.27 -18.52 -10.64
C ARG A 464 -71.55 -19.61 -9.84
N MET A 465 -71.62 -19.59 -8.51
CA MET A 465 -70.87 -20.53 -7.66
C MET A 465 -71.69 -21.73 -7.18
N MET A 466 -73.01 -21.58 -7.03
CA MET A 466 -73.91 -22.65 -6.55
C MET A 466 -74.75 -23.28 -7.67
N GLY A 467 -74.79 -22.68 -8.86
CA GLY A 467 -75.58 -23.18 -10.01
C GLY A 467 -77.11 -23.06 -9.84
N LEU A 468 -77.57 -22.35 -8.81
CA LEU A 468 -78.98 -22.17 -8.46
C LEU A 468 -79.48 -20.83 -9.00
N SER A 469 -80.59 -20.84 -9.75
CA SER A 469 -81.27 -19.63 -10.23
C SER A 469 -81.92 -18.87 -9.08
N VAL A 470 -81.64 -17.56 -8.93
CA VAL A 470 -82.19 -16.77 -7.82
C VAL A 470 -83.54 -16.18 -8.21
N ILE A 471 -84.61 -16.81 -7.71
CA ILE A 471 -86.00 -16.44 -8.05
C ILE A 471 -86.39 -15.04 -7.54
N PHE A 472 -85.91 -14.65 -6.36
CA PHE A 472 -86.20 -13.34 -5.76
C PHE A 472 -85.14 -12.97 -4.72
N SER A 473 -84.69 -11.72 -4.70
CA SER A 473 -83.92 -11.16 -3.58
C SER A 473 -84.81 -10.22 -2.76
N ILE A 474 -84.96 -10.50 -1.47
CA ILE A 474 -85.56 -9.55 -0.53
C ILE A 474 -84.44 -8.58 -0.11
N PRO A 475 -84.45 -7.30 -0.53
CA PRO A 475 -83.61 -6.31 0.11
C PRO A 475 -84.05 -6.14 1.57
N ASP A 476 -83.10 -6.16 2.49
CA ASP A 476 -83.36 -5.80 3.89
C ASP A 476 -83.61 -4.29 3.96
N PHE A 477 -84.89 -3.91 3.84
CA PHE A 477 -85.37 -2.55 4.08
C PHE A 477 -85.30 -2.25 5.58
N GLN A 478 -84.09 -2.09 6.11
CA GLN A 478 -83.92 -1.38 7.36
C GLN A 478 -84.35 0.07 7.12
N GLU A 479 -85.36 0.51 7.89
CA GLU A 479 -85.55 1.95 8.14
C GLU A 479 -84.18 2.56 8.48
N PRO A 480 -83.90 3.82 8.10
CA PRO A 480 -82.61 4.45 8.35
C PRO A 480 -82.32 4.46 9.85
N ALA A 481 -81.56 3.44 10.30
CA ALA A 481 -81.33 3.17 11.69
C ALA A 481 -80.76 4.44 12.32
N LYS A 482 -81.55 5.07 13.21
CA LYS A 482 -81.22 6.34 13.87
C LYS A 482 -79.76 6.27 14.26
N LYS A 483 -78.92 7.16 13.68
CA LYS A 483 -77.48 7.20 13.93
C LYS A 483 -77.27 7.10 15.44
N LYS A 484 -76.91 5.91 15.95
CA LYS A 484 -76.40 5.79 17.31
C LYS A 484 -75.20 6.72 17.32
N LYS A 485 -75.29 7.81 18.08
CA LYS A 485 -74.11 8.62 18.41
C LYS A 485 -73.14 7.65 19.08
N THR A 486 -72.17 7.14 18.33
CA THR A 486 -70.97 6.57 18.90
C THR A 486 -70.38 7.68 19.74
N SER A 487 -70.53 7.55 21.05
CA SER A 487 -69.99 8.53 21.99
C SER A 487 -68.50 8.67 21.71
N ILE A 488 -68.03 9.91 21.67
CA ILE A 488 -66.62 10.23 21.42
C ILE A 488 -65.73 9.53 22.48
N ALA A 489 -66.30 9.19 23.63
CA ALA A 489 -65.69 8.34 24.66
C ALA A 489 -65.24 6.95 24.19
N THR A 490 -65.96 6.26 23.29
CA THR A 490 -65.60 4.88 22.88
C THR A 490 -64.41 4.88 21.92
N VAL A 491 -64.31 5.88 21.04
CA VAL A 491 -63.14 6.06 20.17
C VAL A 491 -61.94 6.56 20.99
N GLY A 492 -62.17 7.41 21.99
CA GLY A 492 -61.13 7.79 22.96
C GLY A 492 -60.59 6.58 23.74
N ALA A 493 -61.47 5.68 24.20
CA ALA A 493 -61.07 4.48 24.94
C ALA A 493 -60.23 3.50 24.12
N THR A 494 -60.57 3.25 22.84
CA THR A 494 -59.77 2.38 21.98
C THR A 494 -58.43 3.01 21.59
N VAL A 495 -58.40 4.33 21.34
CA VAL A 495 -57.14 5.06 21.08
C VAL A 495 -56.22 5.06 22.31
N LEU A 496 -56.76 5.24 23.53
CA LEU A 496 -55.97 5.17 24.77
C LEU A 496 -55.48 3.74 25.08
N ALA A 497 -56.30 2.72 24.81
CA ALA A 497 -55.89 1.32 24.95
C ALA A 497 -54.78 0.97 23.95
N LEU A 498 -54.91 1.37 22.68
CA LEU A 498 -53.90 1.15 21.64
C LEU A 498 -52.62 1.97 21.89
N SER A 499 -52.71 3.20 22.40
CA SER A 499 -51.51 3.97 22.79
C SER A 499 -50.78 3.32 23.97
N SER A 500 -51.52 2.72 24.90
CA SER A 500 -50.94 1.98 26.04
C SER A 500 -50.24 0.69 25.56
N ILE A 501 -50.84 -0.04 24.62
CA ILE A 501 -50.21 -1.20 23.96
C ILE A 501 -48.96 -0.76 23.17
N CYS A 502 -48.98 0.40 22.52
CA CYS A 502 -47.83 0.91 21.78
C CYS A 502 -46.67 1.35 22.71
N LEU A 503 -46.96 1.90 23.88
CA LEU A 503 -45.98 2.20 24.92
C LEU A 503 -45.41 0.90 25.55
N LEU A 504 -46.22 -0.12 25.75
CA LEU A 504 -45.76 -1.44 26.23
C LEU A 504 -44.91 -2.17 25.18
N ALA A 505 -45.29 -2.11 23.90
CA ALA A 505 -44.47 -2.66 22.80
C ALA A 505 -43.14 -1.91 22.64
N GLY A 506 -43.13 -0.58 22.83
CA GLY A 506 -41.90 0.21 22.89
C GLY A 506 -40.97 -0.20 24.04
N SER A 507 -41.52 -0.63 25.17
CA SER A 507 -40.75 -1.21 26.28
C SER A 507 -40.28 -2.65 25.99
N PHE A 508 -41.03 -3.43 25.21
CA PHE A 508 -40.66 -4.79 24.81
C PHE A 508 -39.49 -4.82 23.82
N ILE A 509 -39.33 -3.78 22.99
CA ILE A 509 -38.16 -3.60 22.10
C ILE A 509 -36.87 -3.33 22.89
N TYR A 510 -36.95 -2.97 24.18
CA TYR A 510 -35.81 -2.80 25.08
C TYR A 510 -35.39 -4.07 25.83
N TYR A 511 -36.08 -5.20 25.62
CA TYR A 511 -35.80 -6.45 26.34
C TYR A 511 -35.88 -7.65 25.38
N GLU A 512 -34.74 -8.21 24.99
CA GLU A 512 -34.68 -9.44 24.19
C GLU A 512 -35.25 -10.63 24.98
N PRO A 513 -36.25 -11.36 24.45
CA PRO A 513 -36.67 -12.63 25.01
C PRO A 513 -36.02 -13.78 24.24
N ASP A 514 -35.33 -14.64 24.99
CA ASP A 514 -34.78 -15.91 24.50
C ASP A 514 -35.92 -16.81 24.00
N VAL A 515 -35.90 -17.18 22.71
CA VAL A 515 -37.05 -17.82 22.06
C VAL A 515 -37.02 -19.33 22.24
N SER A 516 -37.51 -19.80 23.38
CA SER A 516 -37.96 -21.18 23.56
C SER A 516 -39.28 -21.24 24.35
N LEU A 517 -40.16 -22.17 23.94
CA LEU A 517 -41.49 -22.44 24.52
C LEU A 517 -42.61 -21.40 24.29
N LEU A 518 -43.15 -21.37 23.06
CA LEU A 518 -44.60 -21.18 22.86
C LEU A 518 -45.18 -22.34 22.05
N ARG A 519 -45.52 -23.41 22.78
CA ARG A 519 -46.25 -24.57 22.28
C ARG A 519 -47.73 -24.20 22.18
N ILE A 520 -48.27 -24.09 20.97
CA ILE A 520 -49.69 -23.76 20.77
C ILE A 520 -50.53 -24.99 21.14
N GLU A 521 -51.31 -24.86 22.21
CA GLU A 521 -52.26 -25.86 22.66
C GLU A 521 -53.58 -25.68 21.90
N ALA A 522 -54.01 -26.71 21.18
CA ALA A 522 -55.14 -26.65 20.26
C ALA A 522 -56.43 -27.12 20.93
N GLU A 523 -57.21 -26.19 21.51
CA GLU A 523 -58.55 -26.51 21.98
C GLU A 523 -59.56 -26.59 20.83
N LYS A 524 -60.00 -27.82 20.54
CA LYS A 524 -61.21 -28.08 19.74
C LYS A 524 -62.44 -27.57 20.48
N THR A 525 -63.17 -26.64 19.88
CA THR A 525 -64.61 -26.48 20.19
C THR A 525 -65.43 -26.82 18.95
N VAL A 526 -66.00 -28.03 18.93
CA VAL A 526 -66.94 -28.47 17.90
C VAL A 526 -68.35 -28.09 18.35
N SER A 527 -68.97 -27.12 17.68
CA SER A 527 -70.39 -26.82 17.84
C SER A 527 -71.15 -27.24 16.57
N LEU A 528 -71.83 -28.39 16.62
CA LEU A 528 -72.88 -28.71 15.64
C LEU A 528 -73.97 -27.64 15.71
N ILE A 529 -74.36 -27.08 14.57
CA ILE A 529 -75.65 -26.40 14.40
C ILE A 529 -76.30 -26.95 13.13
N THR A 530 -77.12 -27.98 13.32
CA THR A 530 -78.12 -28.44 12.34
C THR A 530 -79.49 -27.92 12.77
N ALA A 531 -80.26 -27.42 11.80
CA ALA A 531 -81.53 -26.71 12.00
C ALA A 531 -81.38 -25.33 12.68
N GLU A 532 -82.24 -24.34 12.45
CA GLU A 532 -83.60 -24.45 11.89
C GLU A 532 -83.95 -23.26 10.97
N ALA A 533 -84.73 -23.55 9.93
CA ALA A 533 -85.28 -22.51 9.05
C ALA A 533 -86.25 -21.61 9.84
N LYS A 534 -86.33 -20.33 9.45
CA LYS A 534 -87.22 -19.31 10.03
C LYS A 534 -88.69 -19.62 9.71
N LYS A 535 -89.26 -20.64 10.37
CA LYS A 535 -90.59 -21.23 10.11
C LYS A 535 -91.59 -21.04 11.27
N TYR A 536 -91.46 -19.94 12.00
CA TYR A 536 -92.42 -19.53 13.04
C TYR A 536 -92.71 -18.03 12.98
N PHE A 537 -93.37 -17.60 11.90
CA PHE A 537 -94.21 -16.39 11.86
C PHE A 537 -95.04 -16.43 10.57
N TYR A 538 -96.11 -17.22 10.56
CA TYR A 538 -97.31 -17.17 9.69
C TYR A 538 -98.04 -18.53 9.70
N SER A 539 -98.70 -18.85 10.81
CA SER A 539 -100.07 -19.40 10.79
C SER A 539 -100.58 -19.57 12.23
N ARG A 540 -101.68 -18.88 12.55
CA ARG A 540 -102.94 -19.47 13.06
C ARG A 540 -103.83 -18.38 13.69
N ASN A 541 -104.80 -17.94 12.91
CA ASN A 541 -106.21 -17.83 13.32
C ASN A 541 -107.00 -18.54 12.18
N VAL A 542 -107.73 -19.62 12.45
CA VAL A 542 -109.23 -19.67 12.48
C VAL A 542 -109.81 -19.43 11.06
N GLU A 543 -110.50 -20.32 10.33
CA GLU A 543 -111.27 -21.59 10.53
C GLU A 543 -110.93 -22.61 9.40
N GLU A 544 -110.80 -23.93 9.62
CA GLU A 544 -111.80 -25.04 9.45
C GLU A 544 -112.36 -25.31 8.02
N PRO A 545 -112.71 -26.57 7.63
CA PRO A 545 -113.11 -27.71 8.48
C PRO A 545 -112.47 -29.11 8.22
N LEU A 546 -112.53 -29.95 9.27
CA LEU A 546 -112.94 -31.39 9.36
C LEU A 546 -112.51 -32.40 8.25
N VAL A 547 -112.09 -33.64 8.53
CA VAL A 547 -112.84 -34.74 9.24
C VAL A 547 -111.89 -35.72 9.98
N VAL A 548 -112.45 -36.49 10.92
CA VAL A 548 -111.77 -37.40 11.89
C VAL A 548 -112.19 -38.88 11.69
N ARG A 549 -111.36 -39.83 12.18
CA ARG A 549 -111.49 -41.32 12.30
C ARG A 549 -110.74 -42.13 11.22
N GLU A 550 -110.21 -43.34 11.46
CA GLU A 550 -110.33 -44.25 12.64
C GLU A 550 -109.00 -45.00 12.98
N LYS A 551 -109.04 -46.00 13.87
CA LYS A 551 -107.91 -46.54 14.68
C LYS A 551 -107.35 -47.93 14.27
N GLU A 552 -106.03 -48.12 14.51
CA GLU A 552 -105.31 -49.35 15.02
C GLU A 552 -105.47 -50.72 14.29
N PRO A 553 -104.65 -51.78 14.58
CA PRO A 553 -103.26 -51.84 15.10
C PRO A 553 -102.31 -52.82 14.31
N THR A 554 -101.11 -53.04 14.88
CA THR A 554 -99.94 -53.84 14.45
C THR A 554 -100.15 -55.35 14.14
N PRO A 555 -99.22 -55.98 13.37
CA PRO A 555 -98.47 -57.13 13.92
C PRO A 555 -96.95 -57.14 13.60
N GLN A 556 -96.22 -58.13 14.15
CA GLN A 556 -94.74 -58.21 14.25
C GLN A 556 -94.04 -59.09 13.18
N ALA A 557 -92.82 -58.70 12.75
CA ALA A 557 -91.66 -59.54 12.33
C ALA A 557 -91.84 -60.53 11.12
N PRO A 558 -90.79 -61.20 10.54
CA PRO A 558 -89.36 -61.26 10.92
C PRO A 558 -88.29 -61.17 9.77
N ASN A 559 -87.02 -61.35 10.16
CA ASN A 559 -85.74 -61.62 9.45
C ASN A 559 -85.72 -62.18 8.00
N ALA A 560 -84.70 -61.80 7.19
CA ALA A 560 -83.56 -62.67 6.76
C ALA A 560 -82.89 -62.34 5.38
N GLN A 561 -81.55 -62.22 5.39
CA GLN A 561 -80.53 -62.75 4.44
C GLN A 561 -80.41 -62.33 2.95
N THR A 562 -79.16 -62.53 2.43
CA THR A 562 -78.69 -62.59 1.01
C THR A 562 -78.72 -61.28 0.17
N GLU A 563 -77.79 -60.96 -0.75
CA GLU A 563 -76.62 -61.71 -1.27
C GLU A 563 -75.49 -60.79 -1.87
N ASN A 564 -74.43 -61.45 -2.38
CA ASN A 564 -73.25 -61.00 -3.17
C ASN A 564 -73.55 -59.98 -4.32
N SER A 565 -72.61 -59.30 -4.99
CA SER A 565 -71.28 -59.75 -5.47
C SER A 565 -70.32 -58.62 -5.98
N ILE A 566 -69.04 -58.99 -6.12
CA ILE A 566 -67.89 -58.26 -6.73
C ILE A 566 -67.89 -58.50 -8.27
N PRO A 567 -67.50 -57.56 -9.16
CA PRO A 567 -66.14 -57.53 -9.77
C PRO A 567 -65.62 -56.13 -10.21
N THR A 568 -64.42 -55.89 -10.81
CA THR A 568 -63.04 -56.44 -10.71
C THR A 568 -62.17 -55.74 -11.80
N TYR A 569 -61.03 -55.14 -11.41
CA TYR A 569 -59.74 -54.95 -12.13
C TYR A 569 -59.60 -54.59 -13.64
N SER A 570 -58.43 -53.97 -13.92
CA SER A 570 -57.60 -54.14 -15.14
C SER A 570 -58.06 -53.52 -16.49
N SER A 571 -57.19 -53.11 -17.44
CA SER A 571 -55.76 -52.71 -17.40
C SER A 571 -55.22 -52.34 -18.80
N LEU A 572 -54.20 -51.47 -18.82
CA LEU A 572 -52.96 -51.55 -19.63
C LEU A 572 -52.93 -51.33 -21.17
N ILE A 573 -51.69 -51.03 -21.61
CA ILE A 573 -51.12 -50.96 -22.98
C ILE A 573 -51.59 -49.73 -23.78
N GLY A 574 -50.73 -48.92 -24.43
CA GLY A 574 -49.29 -48.98 -24.74
C GLY A 574 -49.07 -48.33 -26.14
N ALA A 575 -47.88 -48.09 -26.70
CA ALA A 575 -46.49 -48.05 -26.26
C ALA A 575 -45.64 -47.43 -27.41
N SER A 576 -44.32 -47.22 -27.19
CA SER A 576 -43.28 -46.83 -28.18
C SER A 576 -43.32 -45.42 -28.81
N GLY A 577 -42.18 -44.77 -29.13
CA GLY A 577 -40.78 -45.10 -28.79
C GLY A 577 -39.74 -44.24 -29.55
N GLN A 578 -38.54 -44.06 -28.95
CA GLN A 578 -37.29 -43.50 -29.54
C GLN A 578 -37.34 -42.03 -30.03
N GLN A 579 -36.27 -41.21 -30.01
CA GLN A 579 -34.82 -41.47 -29.94
C GLN A 579 -34.03 -40.28 -29.31
N GLN A 580 -32.82 -40.54 -28.79
CA GLN A 580 -31.78 -39.64 -28.19
C GLN A 580 -30.80 -39.16 -29.31
N PRO A 581 -29.65 -38.42 -29.15
CA PRO A 581 -28.95 -37.74 -28.00
C PRO A 581 -28.90 -36.18 -28.10
N ASP A 582 -28.03 -35.36 -27.44
CA ASP A 582 -26.77 -35.56 -26.64
C ASP A 582 -26.50 -34.46 -25.56
N ASP A 583 -25.33 -34.51 -24.90
CA ASP A 583 -24.75 -33.63 -23.84
C ASP A 583 -23.48 -32.85 -24.36
N PRO A 584 -22.52 -32.24 -23.59
CA PRO A 584 -22.54 -31.27 -22.46
C PRO A 584 -21.70 -29.96 -22.70
N ASP A 585 -21.65 -29.07 -21.68
CA ASP A 585 -20.56 -28.14 -21.24
C ASP A 585 -19.76 -27.19 -22.18
N LEU A 586 -19.67 -25.90 -21.79
CA LEU A 586 -18.50 -24.97 -21.92
C LEU A 586 -18.84 -23.62 -21.19
N LYS A 587 -18.21 -23.17 -20.08
CA LYS A 587 -16.84 -22.69 -19.80
C LYS A 587 -16.47 -21.28 -20.34
N ASN A 588 -16.13 -20.38 -19.40
CA ASN A 588 -15.26 -19.19 -19.42
C ASN A 588 -15.19 -18.26 -20.66
N GLN A 589 -15.43 -16.97 -20.41
CA GLN A 589 -14.57 -15.85 -20.83
C GLN A 589 -14.31 -14.92 -19.64
#